data_AF-A0A8S3TKB9-F1
#
_entry.id   AF-A0A8S3TKB9-F1
#
_cell.length_a   1.000
_cell.length_b   1.000
_cell.length_c   1.000
_cell.angle_alpha   90.00
_cell.angle_beta   90.00
_cell.angle_gamma   90.00
#
_symmetry.space_group_name_H-M   'P 1'
#
loop_
_entity.id
_entity.type
_entity.pdbx_description
1 polymer ?
#
loop_
_entity_poly.entity_id
_entity_poly.type
_entity_poly.pdbx_seq_one_letter_code
_entity_poly.pdbx_strand_id
1 'polypeptide(L)'
;MDYLQSAVKLIPAWLTLDFVITVYKVCAFVTAYCMVQNSKIKRDFRLQKKPKRELTADEEQRMIEKFERGDAEGVQFVTEAFYDHLEAKEEEFISRDIFLHSNNNWCTWEDLIAQDLFPHSDNNCCKWDLCDCCRQEIYTSTMSSSKTVESYVAEIIAKIKDADYPYLDTFYDTLQKMRSSGKQKHEDNYWKVLQCLGETGSDMIIRSLSLCERASCKCHINRNLYVLMQLFVEMQSSVAVIKHINLYKDKVVSVLFKAVRQREIPELSRKGFVSLYRCLLVGKFSMVELYLRHNIFRDIQEHIKCRLQFYSIPSMEAIQYCAKILHVMALLGGTNTQRRIKSSQALKLLMEYAKTFNPNHPQMEKNYIWCYHKEELFLHFNSLIEILFEESQENLKDSWHPKDKLSEDLSDEASYFCSCPSCRKQCCDKDKFLYCGACKLSRYCSEKCQKEHWKNGHKSTCLSDHLQEKDFKSF
;
A
#
# COMPACT_ATOMS: atom_id res chain seq x y z
N MET A 1 -22.23 -24.99 13.07
CA MET A 1 -21.35 -24.65 11.93
C MET A 1 -22.01 -25.01 10.61
N ASP A 2 -22.52 -26.22 10.43
CA ASP A 2 -23.15 -26.67 9.17
C ASP A 2 -24.40 -25.84 8.78
N TYR A 3 -25.17 -25.36 9.76
CA TYR A 3 -26.30 -24.46 9.54
C TYR A 3 -25.87 -23.06 9.04
N LEU A 4 -24.74 -22.55 9.52
CA LEU A 4 -24.16 -21.27 9.08
C LEU A 4 -23.56 -21.38 7.68
N GLN A 5 -22.87 -22.49 7.38
CA GLN A 5 -22.35 -22.77 6.04
C GLN A 5 -23.47 -22.92 5.00
N SER A 6 -24.63 -23.44 5.40
CA SER A 6 -25.81 -23.55 4.54
C SER A 6 -26.52 -22.20 4.33
N ALA A 7 -26.56 -21.35 5.36
CA ALA A 7 -27.14 -20.00 5.26
C ALA A 7 -26.31 -19.07 4.36
N VAL A 8 -24.98 -19.16 4.40
CA VAL A 8 -24.06 -18.37 3.54
C VAL A 8 -24.25 -18.69 2.05
N LYS A 9 -24.61 -19.92 1.70
CA LYS A 9 -24.87 -20.33 0.30
C LYS A 9 -26.17 -19.77 -0.29
N LEU A 10 -27.06 -19.22 0.55
CA LEU A 10 -28.35 -18.66 0.14
C LEU A 10 -28.33 -17.14 -0.02
N ILE A 11 -27.20 -16.48 0.22
CA ILE A 11 -27.05 -15.02 0.13
C ILE A 11 -26.80 -14.63 -1.34
N PRO A 12 -27.70 -13.89 -2.02
CA PRO A 12 -27.48 -13.43 -3.38
C PRO A 12 -26.28 -12.47 -3.48
N ALA A 13 -25.56 -12.51 -4.61
CA ALA A 13 -24.33 -11.76 -4.87
C ALA A 13 -24.45 -10.22 -4.83
N TRP A 14 -25.65 -9.66 -4.66
CA TRP A 14 -25.90 -8.21 -4.61
C TRP A 14 -26.08 -7.64 -3.19
N LEU A 15 -25.99 -8.46 -2.14
CA LEU A 15 -26.02 -7.97 -0.77
C LEU A 15 -24.72 -7.25 -0.39
N THR A 16 -24.84 -6.08 0.23
CA THR A 16 -23.74 -5.20 0.57
C THR A 16 -22.86 -5.79 1.69
N LEU A 17 -21.58 -5.43 1.70
CA LEU A 17 -20.61 -5.82 2.74
C LEU A 17 -21.13 -5.53 4.16
N ASP A 18 -21.91 -4.46 4.33
CA ASP A 18 -22.53 -4.09 5.60
C ASP A 18 -23.58 -5.10 6.09
N PHE A 19 -24.34 -5.72 5.17
CA PHE A 19 -25.27 -6.79 5.52
C PHE A 19 -24.50 -8.05 5.96
N VAL A 20 -23.42 -8.41 5.27
CA VAL A 20 -22.57 -9.55 5.63
C VAL A 20 -21.92 -9.33 7.00
N ILE A 21 -21.39 -8.13 7.26
CA ILE A 21 -20.83 -7.76 8.58
C ILE A 21 -21.91 -7.82 9.67
N THR A 22 -23.13 -7.37 9.38
CA THR A 22 -24.24 -7.40 10.34
C THR A 22 -24.67 -8.83 10.66
N VAL A 23 -24.78 -9.69 9.64
CA VAL A 23 -25.03 -11.13 9.82
C VAL A 23 -23.89 -11.76 10.62
N TYR A 24 -22.63 -11.44 10.34
CA TYR A 24 -21.49 -11.99 11.07
C TYR A 24 -21.49 -11.57 12.55
N LYS A 25 -21.82 -10.30 12.85
CA LYS A 25 -21.96 -9.80 14.23
C LYS A 25 -23.12 -10.49 14.96
N VAL A 26 -24.25 -10.69 14.29
CA VAL A 26 -25.40 -11.42 14.86
C VAL A 26 -25.04 -12.90 15.08
N CYS A 27 -24.33 -13.54 14.15
CA CYS A 27 -23.89 -14.92 14.29
C CYS A 27 -22.84 -15.08 15.41
N ALA A 28 -21.91 -14.13 15.56
CA ALA A 28 -20.95 -14.11 16.67
C ALA A 28 -21.66 -13.93 18.01
N PHE A 29 -22.63 -13.00 18.08
CA PHE A 29 -23.45 -12.77 19.27
C PHE A 29 -24.28 -14.01 19.63
N VAL A 30 -24.95 -14.63 18.65
CA VAL A 30 -25.73 -15.87 18.86
C VAL A 30 -24.83 -17.04 19.25
N THR A 31 -23.63 -17.14 18.67
CA THR A 31 -22.66 -18.19 19.04
C THR A 31 -22.15 -18.00 20.46
N ALA A 32 -21.80 -16.78 20.86
CA ALA A 32 -21.41 -16.45 22.23
C ALA A 32 -22.56 -16.74 23.20
N TYR A 33 -23.79 -16.34 22.87
CA TYR A 33 -24.98 -16.60 23.67
C TYR A 33 -25.26 -18.11 23.82
N CYS A 34 -25.18 -18.88 22.73
CA CYS A 34 -25.35 -20.34 22.76
C CYS A 34 -24.23 -21.07 23.51
N MET A 35 -23.00 -20.54 23.48
CA MET A 35 -21.86 -21.08 24.24
C MET A 35 -22.02 -20.86 25.75
N VAL A 36 -22.57 -19.71 26.16
CA VAL A 36 -22.86 -19.40 27.58
C VAL A 36 -23.97 -20.30 28.14
N GLN A 37 -24.98 -20.63 27.33
CA GLN A 37 -26.10 -21.49 27.74
C GLN A 37 -25.75 -22.99 27.82
N ASN A 38 -24.60 -23.44 27.30
CA ASN A 38 -24.23 -24.85 27.26
C ASN A 38 -23.28 -25.22 28.42
N SER A 39 -23.81 -25.90 29.44
CA SER A 39 -23.11 -26.21 30.70
C SER A 39 -21.81 -27.01 30.57
N LYS A 40 -21.60 -27.68 29.42
CA LYS A 40 -20.37 -28.44 29.12
C LYS A 40 -19.18 -27.53 28.77
N ILE A 41 -19.40 -26.34 28.20
CA ILE A 41 -18.33 -25.43 27.76
C ILE A 41 -17.82 -24.53 28.91
N LYS A 42 -18.60 -24.37 29.99
CA LYS A 42 -18.19 -23.67 31.23
C LYS A 42 -16.90 -24.22 31.86
N ARG A 43 -16.51 -25.47 31.57
CA ARG A 43 -15.27 -26.09 32.10
C ARG A 43 -14.03 -25.80 31.26
N ASP A 44 -14.18 -25.60 29.95
CA ASP A 44 -13.04 -25.45 29.03
C ASP A 44 -12.57 -24.00 28.88
N PHE A 45 -13.36 -23.02 29.36
CA PHE A 45 -12.94 -21.61 29.45
C PHE A 45 -11.94 -21.33 30.59
N ARG A 46 -11.63 -22.32 31.43
CA ARG A 46 -10.58 -22.18 32.45
C ARG A 46 -9.21 -22.31 31.79
N LEU A 47 -8.54 -21.15 31.70
CA LEU A 47 -7.12 -20.90 31.40
C LEU A 47 -6.80 -20.75 29.90
N GLN A 48 -6.43 -19.53 29.48
CA GLN A 48 -5.03 -19.13 29.26
C GLN A 48 -4.92 -17.71 28.64
N LYS A 49 -4.83 -16.68 29.50
CA LYS A 49 -3.89 -15.52 29.46
C LYS A 49 -4.28 -14.57 30.60
N LYS A 50 -3.28 -13.98 31.27
CA LYS A 50 -3.47 -13.20 32.50
C LYS A 50 -3.97 -11.78 32.18
N PRO A 51 -5.10 -11.31 32.74
CA PRO A 51 -5.42 -9.89 32.74
C PRO A 51 -4.37 -9.08 33.53
N LYS A 52 -4.19 -7.79 33.20
CA LYS A 52 -3.23 -6.87 33.87
C LYS A 52 -3.41 -6.80 35.40
N ARG A 53 -4.57 -7.22 35.90
CA ARG A 53 -4.87 -7.52 37.31
C ARG A 53 -5.65 -8.82 37.32
N GLU A 54 -5.19 -9.84 38.04
CA GLU A 54 -5.93 -11.09 38.24
C GLU A 54 -7.24 -10.77 38.97
N LEU A 55 -8.37 -11.00 38.29
CA LEU A 55 -9.67 -10.98 38.95
C LEU A 55 -9.78 -12.24 39.81
N THR A 56 -10.34 -12.08 40.99
CA THR A 56 -10.79 -13.21 41.81
C THR A 56 -11.95 -13.93 41.12
N ALA A 57 -12.16 -15.21 41.43
CA ALA A 57 -13.29 -15.98 40.88
C ALA A 57 -14.66 -15.32 41.13
N ASP A 58 -14.80 -14.62 42.27
CA ASP A 58 -16.01 -13.88 42.61
C ASP A 58 -16.17 -12.61 41.76
N GLU A 59 -15.08 -11.91 41.44
CA GLU A 59 -15.12 -10.75 40.55
C GLU A 59 -15.44 -11.17 39.11
N GLU A 60 -14.85 -12.27 38.62
CA GLU A 60 -15.15 -12.82 37.30
C GLU A 60 -16.63 -13.25 37.19
N GLN A 61 -17.15 -13.96 38.20
CA GLN A 61 -18.55 -14.36 38.26
C GLN A 61 -19.50 -13.15 38.26
N ARG A 62 -19.16 -12.07 38.97
CA ARG A 62 -19.94 -10.81 38.94
C ARG A 62 -19.95 -10.15 37.57
N MET A 63 -18.84 -10.19 36.82
CA MET A 63 -18.78 -9.63 35.47
C MET A 63 -19.63 -10.44 34.48
N ILE A 64 -19.66 -11.77 34.64
CA ILE A 64 -20.55 -12.64 33.88
C ILE A 64 -22.03 -12.33 34.20
N GLU A 65 -22.39 -12.17 35.47
CA GLU A 65 -23.76 -11.77 35.85
C GLU A 65 -24.14 -10.38 35.32
N LYS A 66 -23.20 -9.44 35.30
CA LYS A 66 -23.38 -8.12 34.66
C LYS A 66 -23.65 -8.28 33.16
N PHE A 67 -22.88 -9.12 32.47
CA PHE A 67 -23.10 -9.42 31.05
C PHE A 67 -24.48 -10.03 30.79
N GLU A 68 -24.89 -11.01 31.59
CA GLU A 68 -26.22 -11.65 31.48
C GLU A 68 -27.37 -10.65 31.68
N ARG A 69 -27.16 -9.60 32.48
CA ARG A 69 -28.10 -8.49 32.67
C ARG A 69 -28.01 -7.40 31.59
N GLY A 70 -27.11 -7.51 30.62
CA GLY A 70 -26.89 -6.51 29.57
C GLY A 70 -26.18 -5.24 30.06
N ASP A 71 -25.48 -5.31 31.19
CA ASP A 71 -24.71 -4.20 31.72
C ASP A 71 -23.47 -3.92 30.83
N ALA A 72 -23.22 -2.64 30.55
CA ALA A 72 -22.16 -2.18 29.65
C ALA A 72 -20.77 -2.69 30.09
N GLU A 73 -20.51 -2.77 31.39
CA GLU A 73 -19.23 -3.21 31.96
C GLU A 73 -19.02 -4.72 31.74
N GLY A 74 -20.10 -5.51 31.86
CA GLY A 74 -20.07 -6.95 31.57
C GLY A 74 -19.90 -7.24 30.08
N VAL A 75 -20.56 -6.46 29.21
CA VAL A 75 -20.41 -6.54 27.75
C VAL A 75 -18.98 -6.24 27.32
N GLN A 76 -18.37 -5.19 27.88
CA GLN A 76 -16.99 -4.84 27.60
C GLN A 76 -16.03 -5.97 28.02
N PHE A 77 -16.18 -6.50 29.25
CA PHE A 77 -15.33 -7.57 29.77
C PHE A 77 -15.35 -8.84 28.91
N VAL A 78 -16.53 -9.32 28.53
CA VAL A 78 -16.68 -10.52 27.70
C VAL A 78 -16.12 -10.29 26.29
N THR A 79 -16.29 -9.08 25.76
CA THR A 79 -15.75 -8.71 24.45
C THR A 79 -14.22 -8.73 24.45
N GLU A 80 -13.57 -8.16 25.46
CA GLU A 80 -12.11 -8.17 25.61
C GLU A 80 -11.58 -9.60 25.76
N ALA A 81 -12.20 -10.43 26.62
CA ALA A 81 -11.80 -11.83 26.81
C ALA A 81 -11.94 -12.68 25.52
N PHE A 82 -12.93 -12.38 24.69
CA PHE A 82 -13.11 -13.03 23.39
C PHE A 82 -12.00 -12.66 22.39
N TYR A 83 -11.58 -11.39 22.35
CA TYR A 83 -10.47 -10.96 21.50
C TYR A 83 -9.15 -11.60 21.93
N ASP A 84 -8.85 -11.66 23.24
CA ASP A 84 -7.65 -12.31 23.76
C ASP A 84 -7.61 -13.81 23.39
N HIS A 85 -8.76 -14.50 23.40
CA HIS A 85 -8.87 -15.89 22.97
C HIS A 85 -8.60 -16.07 21.47
N LEU A 86 -9.12 -15.19 20.63
CA LEU A 86 -8.87 -15.21 19.19
C LEU A 86 -7.38 -15.00 18.88
N GLU A 87 -6.74 -14.05 19.57
CA GLU A 87 -5.31 -13.77 19.41
C GLU A 87 -4.45 -14.99 19.85
N ALA A 88 -4.80 -15.65 20.96
CA ALA A 88 -4.13 -16.87 21.40
C ALA A 88 -4.32 -18.05 20.44
N LYS A 89 -5.50 -18.19 19.82
CA LYS A 89 -5.76 -19.23 18.81
C LYS A 89 -5.04 -18.96 17.50
N GLU A 90 -4.85 -17.70 17.13
CA GLU A 90 -4.00 -17.30 16.01
C GLU A 90 -2.54 -17.69 16.26
N GLU A 91 -2.01 -17.49 17.47
CA GLU A 91 -0.67 -17.94 17.88
C GLU A 91 -0.52 -19.49 17.82
N GLU A 92 -1.55 -20.25 18.22
CA GLU A 92 -1.54 -21.72 18.17
C GLU A 92 -1.59 -22.26 16.73
N PHE A 93 -2.36 -21.61 15.85
CA PHE A 93 -2.50 -21.99 14.45
C PHE A 93 -1.20 -21.79 13.67
N ILE A 94 -0.40 -20.79 14.04
CA ILE A 94 0.92 -20.51 13.44
C ILE A 94 1.97 -21.59 13.77
N SER A 95 1.77 -22.41 14.81
CA SER A 95 2.80 -23.32 15.36
C SER A 95 2.83 -24.74 14.75
N ARG A 96 1.79 -25.16 13.99
CA ARG A 96 1.54 -26.60 13.71
C ARG A 96 2.02 -27.20 12.37
N ASP A 97 2.43 -26.41 11.37
CA ASP A 97 2.68 -26.95 10.01
C ASP A 97 4.19 -27.11 9.67
N ILE A 98 4.79 -28.30 9.86
CA ILE A 98 6.22 -28.60 9.50
C ILE A 98 6.40 -30.07 8.99
N PHE A 99 7.29 -30.27 7.98
CA PHE A 99 7.88 -31.50 7.33
C PHE A 99 7.27 -31.87 5.93
N LEU A 100 7.95 -32.15 4.78
CA LEU A 100 9.33 -32.48 4.31
C LEU A 100 9.58 -32.15 2.79
N HIS A 101 10.81 -32.43 2.31
CA HIS A 101 11.60 -32.03 1.10
C HIS A 101 11.16 -32.30 -0.36
N SER A 102 11.84 -31.64 -1.33
CA SER A 102 12.38 -32.27 -2.57
C SER A 102 13.54 -31.49 -3.25
N ASN A 103 14.26 -32.17 -4.18
CA ASN A 103 15.43 -31.75 -4.98
C ASN A 103 15.03 -31.04 -6.30
N ASN A 104 15.88 -30.11 -6.78
CA ASN A 104 15.69 -29.34 -8.02
C ASN A 104 16.77 -29.62 -9.09
N ASN A 105 16.39 -29.42 -10.36
CA ASN A 105 17.27 -28.98 -11.44
C ASN A 105 16.45 -28.41 -12.61
N TRP A 106 16.56 -27.11 -12.94
CA TRP A 106 16.13 -26.53 -14.24
C TRP A 106 16.93 -25.26 -14.62
N CYS A 107 16.97 -24.99 -15.95
CA CYS A 107 17.82 -24.07 -16.71
C CYS A 107 17.46 -22.57 -16.62
N THR A 108 18.31 -21.70 -17.19
CA THR A 108 18.36 -20.24 -16.99
C THR A 108 17.55 -19.40 -18.00
N TRP A 109 17.05 -18.24 -17.53
CA TRP A 109 16.17 -17.26 -18.19
C TRP A 109 16.71 -16.64 -19.50
N GLU A 110 18.02 -16.72 -19.74
CA GLU A 110 18.67 -16.20 -20.95
C GLU A 110 18.29 -17.02 -22.20
N ASP A 111 17.96 -18.30 -22.01
CA ASP A 111 17.50 -19.19 -23.08
C ASP A 111 16.07 -18.85 -23.57
N LEU A 112 15.27 -18.13 -22.76
CA LEU A 112 13.88 -17.76 -23.08
C LEU A 112 13.77 -16.45 -23.86
N ILE A 113 14.73 -15.53 -23.72
CA ILE A 113 14.72 -14.23 -24.42
C ILE A 113 15.17 -14.38 -25.88
N ALA A 114 16.03 -15.35 -26.18
CA ALA A 114 16.61 -15.53 -27.51
C ALA A 114 15.66 -16.16 -28.55
N GLN A 115 14.48 -16.66 -28.17
CA GLN A 115 13.64 -17.49 -29.06
C GLN A 115 12.36 -16.87 -29.62
N ASP A 116 12.04 -15.58 -29.38
CA ASP A 116 10.83 -14.94 -29.94
C ASP A 116 9.51 -15.76 -29.69
N LEU A 117 9.49 -16.55 -28.61
CA LEU A 117 8.40 -17.46 -28.24
C LEU A 117 7.37 -16.81 -27.32
N PHE A 118 7.07 -15.52 -27.51
CA PHE A 118 5.76 -15.04 -27.11
C PHE A 118 4.84 -15.28 -28.31
N PRO A 119 4.03 -16.36 -28.34
CA PRO A 119 3.03 -16.48 -29.40
C PRO A 119 2.22 -15.19 -29.37
N HIS A 120 2.09 -14.53 -30.52
CA HIS A 120 1.08 -13.51 -30.73
C HIS A 120 -0.23 -14.10 -30.19
N SER A 121 -0.67 -13.63 -29.02
CA SER A 121 -1.89 -14.16 -28.43
C SER A 121 -3.02 -13.76 -29.36
N ASP A 122 -3.54 -14.74 -30.09
CA ASP A 122 -4.79 -14.58 -30.81
C ASP A 122 -5.82 -14.00 -29.83
N ASN A 123 -6.51 -12.95 -30.28
CA ASN A 123 -7.38 -12.06 -29.50
C ASN A 123 -8.60 -12.73 -28.82
N ASN A 124 -8.64 -14.06 -28.74
CA ASN A 124 -9.78 -14.89 -28.33
C ASN A 124 -9.59 -15.66 -27.02
N CYS A 125 -8.70 -15.23 -26.12
CA CYS A 125 -8.48 -15.88 -24.81
C CYS A 125 -9.73 -15.87 -23.87
N CYS A 126 -10.82 -15.17 -24.22
CA CYS A 126 -12.00 -15.00 -23.36
C CYS A 126 -13.29 -15.63 -23.93
N LYS A 127 -13.18 -16.76 -24.63
CA LYS A 127 -14.30 -17.71 -24.74
C LYS A 127 -13.85 -18.96 -23.99
N TRP A 128 -14.69 -19.47 -23.09
CA TRP A 128 -14.51 -20.65 -22.22
C TRP A 128 -13.87 -20.39 -20.85
N ASP A 129 -14.42 -21.04 -19.82
CA ASP A 129 -14.05 -21.06 -18.39
C ASP A 129 -12.64 -21.64 -18.10
N LEU A 130 -11.68 -21.43 -19.00
CA LEU A 130 -10.39 -22.10 -19.05
C LEU A 130 -9.28 -21.16 -19.56
N CYS A 131 -9.09 -19.99 -18.96
CA CYS A 131 -7.73 -19.43 -18.96
C CYS A 131 -6.91 -20.40 -18.11
N ASP A 132 -5.94 -21.12 -18.66
CA ASP A 132 -5.02 -21.92 -17.83
C ASP A 132 -4.29 -21.05 -16.79
N CYS A 133 -4.21 -19.74 -17.05
CA CYS A 133 -3.83 -18.66 -16.15
C CYS A 133 -4.72 -18.50 -14.89
N CYS A 134 -5.97 -18.98 -14.91
CA CYS A 134 -6.90 -18.98 -13.77
C CYS A 134 -6.82 -20.26 -12.94
N ARG A 135 -6.10 -21.31 -13.40
CA ARG A 135 -5.75 -22.46 -12.56
C ARG A 135 -4.57 -22.06 -11.67
N GLN A 136 -4.84 -21.19 -10.70
CA GLN A 136 -3.88 -20.94 -9.63
C GLN A 136 -3.82 -22.19 -8.76
N GLU A 137 -2.75 -22.97 -8.92
CA GLU A 137 -2.30 -23.83 -7.83
C GLU A 137 -2.02 -22.93 -6.63
N ILE A 138 -2.62 -23.25 -5.48
CA ILE A 138 -2.35 -22.56 -4.23
C ILE A 138 -0.90 -22.88 -3.88
N TYR A 139 0.00 -21.94 -4.16
CA TYR A 139 1.39 -22.04 -3.75
C TYR A 139 1.46 -21.94 -2.22
N THR A 140 1.66 -23.07 -1.56
CA THR A 140 2.05 -23.10 -0.16
C THR A 140 3.54 -22.74 -0.08
N SER A 141 3.81 -21.47 0.20
CA SER A 141 5.18 -20.96 0.41
C SER A 141 5.85 -21.74 1.53
N THR A 142 6.94 -22.44 1.22
CA THR A 142 7.76 -23.17 2.19
C THR A 142 8.54 -22.19 3.07
N MET A 143 8.36 -22.29 4.38
CA MET A 143 9.13 -21.51 5.36
C MET A 143 10.55 -22.07 5.45
N SER A 144 11.54 -21.31 4.97
CA SER A 144 12.96 -21.64 5.16
C SER A 144 13.49 -21.05 6.47
N SER A 145 14.68 -21.50 6.89
CA SER A 145 15.52 -20.86 7.91
C SER A 145 15.49 -19.32 7.85
N SER A 146 15.67 -18.66 8.99
CA SER A 146 15.71 -17.20 9.12
C SER A 146 16.54 -16.55 8.00
N LYS A 147 15.86 -15.88 7.06
CA LYS A 147 16.49 -15.17 5.96
C LYS A 147 17.03 -13.81 6.43
N THR A 148 18.15 -13.37 5.88
CA THR A 148 18.55 -11.96 6.01
C THR A 148 17.62 -11.08 5.17
N VAL A 149 17.52 -9.79 5.49
CA VAL A 149 16.70 -8.83 4.73
C VAL A 149 17.12 -8.81 3.26
N GLU A 150 18.42 -8.87 2.98
CA GLU A 150 18.98 -8.86 1.63
C GLU A 150 18.59 -10.11 0.84
N SER A 151 18.68 -11.30 1.45
CA SER A 151 18.27 -12.54 0.80
C SER A 151 16.76 -12.59 0.53
N TYR A 152 15.97 -12.02 1.45
CA TYR A 152 14.52 -11.91 1.27
C TYR A 152 14.16 -10.93 0.15
N VAL A 153 14.82 -9.77 0.09
CA VAL A 153 14.64 -8.79 -1.00
C VAL A 153 15.12 -9.34 -2.35
N ALA A 154 16.21 -10.11 -2.39
CA ALA A 154 16.67 -10.75 -3.62
C ALA A 154 15.63 -11.74 -4.18
N GLU A 155 14.97 -12.50 -3.32
CA GLU A 155 13.86 -13.37 -3.71
C GLU A 155 12.68 -12.57 -4.27
N ILE A 156 12.28 -11.48 -3.61
CA ILE A 156 11.21 -10.60 -4.10
C ILE A 156 11.56 -10.04 -5.49
N ILE A 157 12.79 -9.59 -5.70
CA ILE A 157 13.25 -9.09 -7.01
C ILE A 157 13.18 -10.18 -8.07
N ALA A 158 13.58 -11.42 -7.75
CA ALA A 158 13.43 -12.55 -8.67
C ALA A 158 11.96 -12.77 -9.03
N LYS A 159 11.04 -12.69 -8.06
CA LYS A 159 9.60 -12.82 -8.28
C LYS A 159 8.98 -11.68 -9.08
N ILE A 160 9.49 -10.45 -8.94
CA ILE A 160 9.14 -9.33 -9.82
C ILE A 160 9.61 -9.59 -11.26
N LYS A 161 10.80 -10.16 -11.44
CA LYS A 161 11.36 -10.51 -12.75
C LYS A 161 10.54 -11.62 -13.43
N ASP A 162 10.12 -12.62 -12.66
CA ASP A 162 9.33 -13.75 -13.14
C ASP A 162 7.84 -13.41 -13.33
N ALA A 163 7.43 -12.18 -13.03
CA ALA A 163 6.03 -11.74 -13.05
C ALA A 163 5.10 -12.65 -12.22
N ASP A 164 5.60 -13.13 -11.08
CA ASP A 164 4.86 -13.99 -10.14
C ASP A 164 3.91 -13.14 -9.28
N TYR A 165 2.85 -12.61 -9.91
CA TYR A 165 1.90 -11.71 -9.24
C TYR A 165 1.23 -12.31 -8.00
N PRO A 166 0.86 -13.61 -7.94
CA PRO A 166 0.28 -14.19 -6.73
C PRO A 166 1.24 -14.17 -5.53
N TYR A 167 2.53 -14.45 -5.77
CA TYR A 167 3.55 -14.31 -4.73
C TYR A 167 3.66 -12.86 -4.27
N LEU A 168 3.70 -11.90 -5.20
CA LEU A 168 3.83 -10.48 -4.89
C LEU A 168 2.64 -9.92 -4.09
N ASP A 169 1.43 -10.41 -4.37
CA ASP A 169 0.20 -10.08 -3.64
C ASP A 169 0.30 -10.57 -2.18
N THR A 170 0.65 -11.85 -2.01
CA THR A 170 0.88 -12.47 -0.68
C THR A 170 2.00 -11.78 0.10
N PHE A 171 3.07 -11.38 -0.61
CA PHE A 171 4.17 -10.63 -0.05
C PHE A 171 3.72 -9.25 0.44
N TYR A 172 2.92 -8.53 -0.35
CA TYR A 172 2.37 -7.25 0.06
C TYR A 172 1.49 -7.38 1.31
N ASP A 173 0.64 -8.40 1.38
CA ASP A 173 -0.15 -8.68 2.60
C ASP A 173 0.74 -8.93 3.82
N THR A 174 1.86 -9.63 3.62
CA THR A 174 2.85 -9.86 4.68
C THR A 174 3.45 -8.54 5.16
N LEU A 175 3.80 -7.61 4.25
CA LEU A 175 4.29 -6.29 4.62
C LEU A 175 3.23 -5.49 5.41
N GLN A 176 1.97 -5.53 4.97
CA GLN A 176 0.89 -4.84 5.69
C GLN A 176 0.70 -5.40 7.10
N LYS A 177 0.76 -6.73 7.28
CA LYS A 177 0.75 -7.37 8.60
C LYS A 177 1.92 -6.96 9.48
N MET A 178 3.13 -6.83 8.91
CA MET A 178 4.29 -6.33 9.66
C MET A 178 4.02 -4.91 10.18
N ARG A 179 3.54 -4.02 9.30
CA ARG A 179 3.23 -2.62 9.62
C ARG A 179 2.12 -2.50 10.67
N SER A 180 1.04 -3.26 10.55
CA SER A 180 -0.13 -3.16 11.45
C SER A 180 0.00 -3.94 12.75
N SER A 181 1.10 -4.68 12.96
CA SER A 181 1.22 -5.59 14.12
C SER A 181 1.41 -4.89 15.47
N GLY A 182 1.69 -3.58 15.50
CA GLY A 182 2.00 -2.83 16.72
C GLY A 182 3.31 -3.23 17.40
N LYS A 183 4.06 -4.19 16.85
CA LYS A 183 5.35 -4.65 17.39
C LYS A 183 6.49 -3.89 16.70
N GLN A 184 7.26 -3.11 17.47
CA GLN A 184 8.39 -2.31 16.95
C GLN A 184 9.34 -3.13 16.06
N LYS A 185 9.64 -4.38 16.43
CA LYS A 185 10.51 -5.26 15.64
C LYS A 185 9.96 -5.53 14.23
N HIS A 186 8.64 -5.70 14.09
CA HIS A 186 8.01 -5.94 12.80
C HIS A 186 7.98 -4.66 11.96
N GLU A 187 7.71 -3.53 12.59
CA GLU A 187 7.77 -2.22 11.94
C GLU A 187 9.19 -1.90 11.43
N ASP A 188 10.22 -2.14 12.26
CA ASP A 188 11.62 -2.01 11.85
C ASP A 188 11.94 -2.90 10.64
N ASN A 189 11.44 -4.14 10.64
CA ASN A 189 11.65 -5.07 9.54
C ASN A 189 10.92 -4.62 8.27
N TYR A 190 9.68 -4.13 8.40
CA TYR A 190 8.91 -3.54 7.30
C TYR A 190 9.72 -2.43 6.61
N TRP A 191 10.23 -1.47 7.39
CA TRP A 191 11.00 -0.36 6.86
C TRP A 191 12.37 -0.79 6.30
N LYS A 192 13.06 -1.75 6.92
CA LYS A 192 14.31 -2.32 6.39
C LYS A 192 14.09 -3.00 5.03
N VAL A 193 13.01 -3.78 4.90
CA VAL A 193 12.64 -4.45 3.64
C VAL A 193 12.33 -3.42 2.57
N LEU A 194 11.46 -2.44 2.84
CA LEU A 194 11.12 -1.39 1.87
C LEU A 194 12.31 -0.55 1.45
N GLN A 195 13.18 -0.17 2.39
CA GLN A 195 14.41 0.54 2.07
C GLN A 195 15.31 -0.30 1.16
N CYS A 196 15.57 -1.55 1.53
CA CYS A 196 16.44 -2.43 0.76
C CYS A 196 15.86 -2.72 -0.64
N LEU A 197 14.54 -2.94 -0.73
CA LEU A 197 13.83 -3.12 -1.99
C LEU A 197 13.88 -1.86 -2.86
N GLY A 198 13.70 -0.67 -2.27
CA GLY A 198 13.85 0.61 -2.98
C GLY A 198 15.25 0.83 -3.55
N GLU A 199 16.29 0.49 -2.79
CA GLU A 199 17.68 0.66 -3.18
C GLU A 199 18.15 -0.34 -4.25
N THR A 200 17.59 -1.55 -4.29
CA THR A 200 18.11 -2.65 -5.14
C THR A 200 17.12 -3.17 -6.18
N GLY A 201 15.82 -2.93 -6.01
CA GLY A 201 14.74 -3.46 -6.85
C GLY A 201 13.97 -2.39 -7.63
N SER A 202 14.33 -1.11 -7.51
CA SER A 202 13.60 0.00 -8.16
C SER A 202 13.59 -0.11 -9.69
N ASP A 203 14.71 -0.44 -10.33
CA ASP A 203 14.75 -0.64 -11.78
C ASP A 203 13.89 -1.83 -12.22
N MET A 204 13.92 -2.92 -11.46
CA MET A 204 13.14 -4.11 -11.77
C MET A 204 11.64 -3.83 -11.70
N ILE A 205 11.16 -3.14 -10.66
CA ILE A 205 9.74 -2.81 -10.55
C ILE A 205 9.29 -1.80 -11.61
N ILE A 206 10.14 -0.82 -11.96
CA ILE A 206 9.87 0.13 -13.05
C ILE A 206 9.73 -0.61 -14.39
N ARG A 207 10.63 -1.55 -14.66
CA ARG A 207 10.57 -2.40 -15.85
C ARG A 207 9.31 -3.25 -15.87
N SER A 208 8.99 -3.94 -14.76
CA SER A 208 7.80 -4.79 -14.68
C SER A 208 6.50 -3.99 -14.82
N LEU A 209 6.42 -2.77 -14.26
CA LEU A 209 5.29 -1.86 -14.49
C LEU A 209 5.14 -1.50 -15.97
N SER A 210 6.24 -1.13 -16.63
CA SER A 210 6.26 -0.75 -18.05
C SER A 210 5.87 -1.90 -18.98
N LEU A 211 6.16 -3.13 -18.57
CA LEU A 211 5.85 -4.35 -19.33
C LEU A 211 4.54 -5.03 -18.92
N CYS A 212 3.89 -4.58 -17.83
CA CYS A 212 2.72 -5.24 -17.25
C CYS A 212 1.60 -5.49 -18.28
N GLU A 213 1.39 -4.56 -19.20
CA GLU A 213 0.38 -4.71 -20.27
C GLU A 213 0.71 -5.82 -21.27
N ARG A 214 1.99 -5.98 -21.59
CA ARG A 214 2.45 -7.04 -22.50
C ARG A 214 2.55 -8.39 -21.78
N ALA A 215 2.85 -8.38 -20.49
CA ALA A 215 3.02 -9.57 -19.66
C ALA A 215 1.72 -10.14 -19.09
N SER A 216 0.57 -9.48 -19.29
CA SER A 216 -0.72 -9.88 -18.71
C SER A 216 -1.76 -10.17 -19.78
N CYS A 217 -2.64 -11.15 -19.55
CA CYS A 217 -3.87 -11.28 -20.35
C CYS A 217 -4.78 -10.06 -20.14
N LYS A 218 -5.68 -9.80 -21.10
CA LYS A 218 -6.72 -8.77 -20.99
C LYS A 218 -7.57 -8.91 -19.72
N CYS A 219 -7.79 -10.14 -19.26
CA CYS A 219 -8.53 -10.47 -18.05
C CYS A 219 -7.85 -10.05 -16.73
N HIS A 220 -6.51 -10.09 -16.68
CA HIS A 220 -5.75 -9.93 -15.43
C HIS A 220 -4.89 -8.67 -15.42
N ILE A 221 -4.79 -7.94 -16.53
CA ILE A 221 -3.94 -6.75 -16.64
C ILE A 221 -4.15 -5.75 -15.48
N ASN A 222 -5.40 -5.52 -15.08
CA ASN A 222 -5.70 -4.58 -14.01
C ASN A 222 -5.36 -5.15 -12.62
N ARG A 223 -5.56 -6.45 -12.40
CA ARG A 223 -5.17 -7.13 -11.15
C ARG A 223 -3.65 -7.15 -11.01
N ASN A 224 -2.93 -7.53 -12.06
CA ASN A 224 -1.48 -7.58 -12.07
C ASN A 224 -0.87 -6.18 -11.91
N LEU A 225 -1.45 -5.18 -12.58
CA LEU A 225 -1.06 -3.79 -12.40
C LEU A 225 -1.31 -3.33 -10.97
N TYR A 226 -2.42 -3.72 -10.35
CA TYR A 226 -2.72 -3.40 -8.95
C TYR A 226 -1.66 -3.97 -7.99
N VAL A 227 -1.30 -5.24 -8.14
CA VAL A 227 -0.25 -5.88 -7.33
C VAL A 227 1.09 -5.13 -7.46
N LEU A 228 1.51 -4.81 -8.68
CA LEU A 228 2.74 -4.03 -8.89
C LEU A 228 2.64 -2.61 -8.30
N MET A 229 1.49 -1.95 -8.47
CA MET A 229 1.26 -0.59 -7.96
C MET A 229 1.24 -0.52 -6.44
N GLN A 230 0.77 -1.56 -5.76
CA GLN A 230 0.83 -1.66 -4.30
C GLN A 230 2.28 -1.58 -3.83
N LEU A 231 3.15 -2.46 -4.32
CA LEU A 231 4.57 -2.48 -3.97
C LEU A 231 5.29 -1.20 -4.40
N PHE A 232 5.01 -0.72 -5.61
CA PHE A 232 5.63 0.48 -6.15
C PHE A 232 5.38 1.71 -5.28
N VAL A 233 4.15 1.89 -4.79
CA VAL A 233 3.81 3.02 -3.91
C VAL A 233 4.48 2.91 -2.55
N GLU A 234 4.61 1.71 -1.97
CA GLU A 234 5.31 1.55 -0.68
C GLU A 234 6.83 1.82 -0.81
N MET A 235 7.42 1.49 -1.95
CA MET A 235 8.83 1.80 -2.25
C MET A 235 9.08 3.31 -2.35
N GLN A 236 8.06 4.11 -2.63
CA GLN A 236 8.14 5.58 -2.65
C GLN A 236 8.14 6.21 -1.25
N SER A 237 8.72 5.52 -0.27
CA SER A 237 8.94 5.99 1.10
C SER A 237 10.22 6.82 1.27
N SER A 238 10.99 7.04 0.19
CA SER A 238 12.17 7.89 0.24
C SER A 238 12.32 8.79 -1.00
N VAL A 239 12.82 10.00 -0.78
CA VAL A 239 13.14 10.96 -1.85
C VAL A 239 14.13 10.36 -2.85
N ALA A 240 15.07 9.54 -2.38
CA ALA A 240 16.10 8.97 -3.24
C ALA A 240 15.48 8.00 -4.27
N VAL A 241 14.61 7.09 -3.82
CA VAL A 241 13.88 6.17 -4.70
C VAL A 241 13.00 6.94 -5.69
N ILE A 242 12.28 7.97 -5.24
CA ILE A 242 11.44 8.77 -6.15
C ILE A 242 12.29 9.55 -7.17
N LYS A 243 13.45 10.09 -6.77
CA LYS A 243 14.38 10.74 -7.72
C LYS A 243 14.84 9.76 -8.80
N HIS A 244 15.12 8.52 -8.41
CA HIS A 244 15.49 7.45 -9.34
C HIS A 244 14.35 7.09 -10.28
N ILE A 245 13.14 6.89 -9.76
CA ILE A 245 11.91 6.69 -10.57
C ILE A 245 11.74 7.81 -11.59
N ASN A 246 12.00 9.06 -11.20
CA ASN A 246 11.87 10.23 -12.07
C ASN A 246 12.89 10.28 -13.22
N LEU A 247 13.98 9.48 -13.18
CA LEU A 247 14.86 9.28 -14.33
C LEU A 247 14.11 8.56 -15.48
N TYR A 248 13.13 7.73 -15.14
CA TYR A 248 12.31 6.95 -16.07
C TYR A 248 10.90 7.54 -16.28
N LYS A 249 10.70 8.82 -15.95
CA LYS A 249 9.37 9.45 -15.91
C LYS A 249 8.56 9.29 -17.20
N ASP A 250 9.19 9.36 -18.38
CA ASP A 250 8.45 9.23 -19.66
C ASP A 250 7.83 7.84 -19.84
N LYS A 251 8.45 6.79 -19.27
CA LYS A 251 7.93 5.42 -19.31
C LYS A 251 6.94 5.17 -18.16
N VAL A 252 7.36 5.50 -16.93
CA VAL A 252 6.57 5.24 -15.71
C VAL A 252 5.25 6.01 -15.72
N VAL A 253 5.27 7.30 -16.08
CA VAL A 253 4.07 8.16 -15.97
C VAL A 253 2.93 7.63 -16.82
N SER A 254 3.21 7.09 -18.01
CA SER A 254 2.17 6.48 -18.86
C SER A 254 1.38 5.37 -18.13
N VAL A 255 2.08 4.52 -17.38
CA VAL A 255 1.50 3.43 -16.59
C VAL A 255 0.74 3.97 -15.37
N LEU A 256 1.27 5.00 -14.70
CA LEU A 256 0.58 5.64 -13.58
C LEU A 256 -0.76 6.26 -13.99
N PHE A 257 -0.80 6.93 -15.15
CA PHE A 257 -2.04 7.45 -15.70
C PHE A 257 -3.02 6.35 -16.10
N LYS A 258 -2.52 5.20 -16.56
CA LYS A 258 -3.37 4.02 -16.81
C LYS A 258 -4.00 3.50 -15.53
N ALA A 259 -3.24 3.42 -14.44
CA ALA A 259 -3.73 3.05 -13.13
C ALA A 259 -4.80 4.03 -12.63
N VAL A 260 -4.54 5.35 -12.73
CA VAL A 260 -5.52 6.39 -12.39
C VAL A 260 -6.83 6.14 -13.13
N ARG A 261 -6.80 5.93 -14.44
CA ARG A 261 -7.98 5.74 -15.30
C ARG A 261 -8.81 4.48 -15.03
N GLN A 262 -8.35 3.55 -14.19
CA GLN A 262 -9.14 2.38 -13.76
C GLN A 262 -10.17 2.80 -12.69
N ARG A 263 -11.21 3.53 -13.11
CA ARG A 263 -12.22 4.12 -12.22
C ARG A 263 -13.06 3.06 -11.49
N GLU A 264 -13.20 1.90 -12.12
CA GLU A 264 -13.93 0.73 -11.67
C GLU A 264 -13.19 -0.03 -10.57
N ILE A 265 -11.89 0.27 -10.35
CA ILE A 265 -11.04 -0.31 -9.30
C ILE A 265 -10.49 0.84 -8.45
N PRO A 266 -11.26 1.34 -7.46
CA PRO A 266 -10.91 2.53 -6.69
C PRO A 266 -9.51 2.47 -6.06
N GLU A 267 -9.09 1.31 -5.58
CA GLU A 267 -7.81 1.10 -4.90
C GLU A 267 -6.63 1.25 -5.87
N LEU A 268 -6.76 0.76 -7.11
CA LEU A 268 -5.75 0.91 -8.15
C LEU A 268 -5.63 2.37 -8.58
N SER A 269 -6.77 3.02 -8.82
CA SER A 269 -6.80 4.44 -9.15
C SER A 269 -6.17 5.30 -8.04
N ARG A 270 -6.51 5.01 -6.79
CA ARG A 270 -5.92 5.67 -5.62
C ARG A 270 -4.41 5.50 -5.57
N LYS A 271 -3.88 4.27 -5.73
CA LYS A 271 -2.44 4.02 -5.78
C LYS A 271 -1.78 4.77 -6.95
N GLY A 272 -2.46 4.88 -8.09
CA GLY A 272 -2.04 5.74 -9.20
C GLY A 272 -1.89 7.21 -8.80
N PHE A 273 -2.89 7.78 -8.13
CA PHE A 273 -2.85 9.16 -7.66
C PHE A 273 -1.78 9.42 -6.59
N VAL A 274 -1.65 8.53 -5.60
CA VAL A 274 -0.59 8.60 -4.58
C VAL A 274 0.77 8.67 -5.25
N SER A 275 0.99 7.80 -6.25
CA SER A 275 2.25 7.73 -6.96
C SER A 275 2.52 8.98 -7.80
N LEU A 276 1.52 9.49 -8.52
CA LEU A 276 1.65 10.74 -9.26
C LEU A 276 1.95 11.91 -8.31
N TYR A 277 1.29 11.98 -7.16
CA TYR A 277 1.55 13.02 -6.18
C TYR A 277 2.99 12.98 -5.67
N ARG A 278 3.49 11.81 -5.25
CA ARG A 278 4.87 11.64 -4.75
C ARG A 278 5.92 11.94 -5.81
N CYS A 279 5.71 11.49 -7.05
CA CYS A 279 6.60 11.84 -8.17
C CYS A 279 6.62 13.35 -8.42
N LEU A 280 5.47 14.04 -8.31
CA LEU A 280 5.37 15.49 -8.44
C LEU A 280 6.08 16.24 -7.31
N LEU A 281 5.92 15.80 -6.06
CA LEU A 281 6.60 16.39 -4.89
C LEU A 281 8.11 16.50 -5.09
N VAL A 282 8.71 15.44 -5.65
CA VAL A 282 10.15 15.30 -5.81
C VAL A 282 10.67 15.77 -7.17
N GLY A 283 9.88 15.61 -8.24
CA GLY A 283 10.30 15.85 -9.63
C GLY A 283 10.21 17.30 -10.10
N LYS A 284 9.73 18.21 -9.25
CA LYS A 284 9.67 19.67 -9.48
C LYS A 284 8.87 20.03 -10.74
N PHE A 285 9.16 21.19 -11.33
CA PHE A 285 8.49 21.75 -12.51
C PHE A 285 8.39 20.78 -13.70
N SER A 286 9.41 19.93 -13.92
CA SER A 286 9.41 19.01 -15.07
C SER A 286 8.26 17.99 -15.06
N MET A 287 7.76 17.63 -13.88
CA MET A 287 6.62 16.73 -13.74
C MET A 287 5.28 17.44 -14.03
N VAL A 288 5.18 18.73 -13.73
CA VAL A 288 3.97 19.53 -14.02
C VAL A 288 3.68 19.51 -15.52
N GLU A 289 4.68 19.83 -16.35
CA GLU A 289 4.52 19.84 -17.81
C GLU A 289 4.20 18.44 -18.35
N LEU A 290 4.81 17.40 -17.79
CA LEU A 290 4.51 16.02 -18.16
C LEU A 290 3.05 15.67 -17.83
N TYR A 291 2.53 16.04 -16.65
CA TYR A 291 1.13 15.76 -16.27
C TYR A 291 0.12 16.54 -17.12
N LEU A 292 0.47 17.77 -17.49
CA LEU A 292 -0.33 18.56 -18.42
C LEU A 292 -0.42 17.91 -19.81
N ARG A 293 0.69 17.34 -20.32
CA ARG A 293 0.70 16.57 -21.58
C ARG A 293 -0.16 15.30 -21.50
N HIS A 294 -0.23 14.68 -20.33
CA HIS A 294 -1.07 13.49 -20.08
C HIS A 294 -2.52 13.82 -19.71
N ASN A 295 -2.96 15.08 -19.82
CA ASN A 295 -4.33 15.52 -19.57
C ASN A 295 -4.86 15.27 -18.15
N ILE A 296 -4.00 15.45 -17.13
CA ILE A 296 -4.36 15.23 -15.71
C ILE A 296 -5.67 15.88 -15.26
N PHE A 297 -6.03 17.05 -15.77
CA PHE A 297 -7.28 17.72 -15.41
C PHE A 297 -8.51 16.92 -15.85
N ARG A 298 -8.46 16.25 -17.00
CA ARG A 298 -9.56 15.39 -17.46
C ARG A 298 -9.69 14.19 -16.53
N ASP A 299 -8.58 13.55 -16.19
CA ASP A 299 -8.60 12.41 -15.29
C ASP A 299 -9.17 12.81 -13.91
N ILE A 300 -8.68 13.89 -13.30
CA ILE A 300 -9.22 14.43 -12.03
C ILE A 300 -10.72 14.73 -12.14
N GLN A 301 -11.16 15.42 -13.21
CA GLN A 301 -12.56 15.74 -13.44
C GLN A 301 -13.43 14.47 -13.42
N GLU A 302 -13.03 13.43 -14.15
CA GLU A 302 -13.77 12.18 -14.23
C GLU A 302 -13.78 11.44 -12.89
N HIS A 303 -12.68 11.50 -12.12
CA HIS A 303 -12.63 10.90 -10.79
C HIS A 303 -13.58 11.57 -9.79
N ILE A 304 -13.67 12.91 -9.81
CA ILE A 304 -14.61 13.67 -8.98
C ILE A 304 -16.05 13.32 -9.39
N LYS A 305 -16.38 13.36 -10.69
CA LYS A 305 -17.73 13.03 -11.18
C LYS A 305 -18.19 11.65 -10.77
N CYS A 306 -17.34 10.63 -10.96
CA CYS A 306 -17.67 9.25 -10.60
C CYS A 306 -17.85 9.03 -9.09
N ARG A 307 -17.43 9.98 -8.24
CA ARG A 307 -17.43 9.84 -6.77
C ARG A 307 -18.30 10.86 -6.05
N LEU A 308 -18.99 11.75 -6.76
CA LEU A 308 -19.94 12.71 -6.16
C LEU A 308 -21.04 12.03 -5.33
N GLN A 309 -21.32 10.74 -5.59
CA GLN A 309 -22.37 9.96 -4.92
C GLN A 309 -21.83 8.75 -4.16
N PHE A 310 -20.52 8.49 -4.22
CA PHE A 310 -19.91 7.29 -3.63
C PHE A 310 -18.88 7.69 -2.60
N TYR A 311 -19.12 7.28 -1.37
CA TYR A 311 -18.30 7.65 -0.24
C TYR A 311 -17.59 6.44 0.37
N SER A 312 -16.81 5.71 -0.43
CA SER A 312 -15.86 4.73 0.13
C SER A 312 -14.58 5.43 0.55
N ILE A 313 -13.85 4.89 1.54
CA ILE A 313 -12.55 5.43 1.97
C ILE A 313 -11.58 5.57 0.77
N PRO A 314 -11.39 4.56 -0.11
CA PRO A 314 -10.52 4.70 -1.27
C PRO A 314 -10.97 5.80 -2.24
N SER A 315 -12.28 6.04 -2.33
CA SER A 315 -12.84 7.12 -3.15
C SER A 315 -12.50 8.48 -2.57
N MET A 316 -12.69 8.66 -1.25
CA MET A 316 -12.33 9.90 -0.55
C MET A 316 -10.84 10.19 -0.67
N GLU A 317 -9.99 9.19 -0.45
CA GLU A 317 -8.54 9.32 -0.59
C GLU A 317 -8.16 9.74 -2.02
N ALA A 318 -8.77 9.14 -3.05
CA ALA A 318 -8.50 9.54 -4.43
C ALA A 318 -8.84 11.03 -4.68
N ILE A 319 -9.93 11.56 -4.12
CA ILE A 319 -10.30 12.98 -4.22
C ILE A 319 -9.35 13.87 -3.41
N GLN A 320 -8.94 13.45 -2.21
CA GLN A 320 -7.90 14.12 -1.43
C GLN A 320 -6.61 14.25 -2.24
N TYR A 321 -6.16 13.18 -2.91
CA TYR A 321 -4.98 13.24 -3.77
C TYR A 321 -5.18 14.08 -5.03
N CYS A 322 -6.40 14.18 -5.57
CA CYS A 322 -6.69 15.14 -6.64
C CYS A 322 -6.45 16.59 -6.17
N ALA A 323 -6.91 16.95 -4.97
CA ALA A 323 -6.66 18.27 -4.38
C ALA A 323 -5.16 18.49 -4.13
N LYS A 324 -4.47 17.51 -3.54
CA LYS A 324 -3.01 17.52 -3.33
C LYS A 324 -2.24 17.77 -4.63
N ILE A 325 -2.58 17.07 -5.71
CA ILE A 325 -1.93 17.24 -7.03
C ILE A 325 -2.18 18.64 -7.58
N LEU A 326 -3.42 19.13 -7.57
CA LEU A 326 -3.74 20.48 -8.06
C LEU A 326 -3.01 21.55 -7.26
N HIS A 327 -2.97 21.41 -5.93
CA HIS A 327 -2.23 22.28 -5.01
C HIS A 327 -0.75 22.35 -5.39
N VAL A 328 -0.07 21.20 -5.47
CA VAL A 328 1.36 21.16 -5.79
C VAL A 328 1.64 21.62 -7.23
N MET A 329 0.75 21.34 -8.18
CA MET A 329 0.87 21.87 -9.54
C MET A 329 0.72 23.39 -9.60
N ALA A 330 -0.17 23.98 -8.80
CA ALA A 330 -0.32 25.43 -8.72
C ALA A 330 0.90 26.10 -8.08
N LEU A 331 1.46 25.47 -7.04
CA LEU A 331 2.66 25.93 -6.33
C LEU A 331 3.93 25.82 -7.19
N LEU A 332 4.19 24.66 -7.77
CA LEU A 332 5.40 24.39 -8.55
C LEU A 332 5.32 24.92 -9.98
N GLY A 333 4.11 25.11 -10.50
CA GLY A 333 3.84 25.61 -11.84
C GLY A 333 4.16 27.10 -12.01
N GLY A 334 4.11 27.54 -13.27
CA GLY A 334 4.12 28.95 -13.63
C GLY A 334 2.71 29.54 -13.70
N THR A 335 2.62 30.83 -14.04
CA THR A 335 1.35 31.55 -14.22
C THR A 335 0.43 30.88 -15.25
N ASN A 336 1.00 30.25 -16.29
CA ASN A 336 0.24 29.48 -17.27
C ASN A 336 -0.46 28.26 -16.64
N THR A 337 0.27 27.48 -15.84
CA THR A 337 -0.30 26.32 -15.12
C THR A 337 -1.44 26.76 -14.21
N GLN A 338 -1.23 27.83 -13.43
CA GLN A 338 -2.25 28.39 -12.55
C GLN A 338 -3.50 28.84 -13.32
N ARG A 339 -3.34 29.55 -14.45
CA ARG A 339 -4.46 29.94 -15.32
C ARG A 339 -5.23 28.73 -15.84
N ARG A 340 -4.53 27.66 -16.23
CA ARG A 340 -5.16 26.41 -16.68
C ARG A 340 -5.91 25.71 -15.55
N ILE A 341 -5.37 25.70 -14.33
CA ILE A 341 -6.07 25.17 -13.16
C ILE A 341 -7.35 25.99 -12.86
N LYS A 342 -7.24 27.33 -12.80
CA LYS A 342 -8.38 28.25 -12.57
C LYS A 342 -9.53 28.03 -13.54
N SER A 343 -9.20 27.83 -14.82
CA SER A 343 -10.18 27.64 -15.89
C SER A 343 -10.67 26.19 -16.04
N SER A 344 -10.04 25.23 -15.34
CA SER A 344 -10.37 23.81 -15.46
C SER A 344 -11.72 23.46 -14.84
N GLN A 345 -12.42 22.52 -15.46
CA GLN A 345 -13.62 21.91 -14.86
C GLN A 345 -13.27 21.09 -13.61
N ALA A 346 -12.04 20.56 -13.53
CA ALA A 346 -11.54 19.85 -12.36
C ALA A 346 -11.62 20.71 -11.08
N LEU A 347 -11.15 21.96 -11.14
CA LEU A 347 -11.23 22.86 -9.99
C LEU A 347 -12.70 23.16 -9.62
N LYS A 348 -13.56 23.47 -10.61
CA LYS A 348 -14.97 23.76 -10.37
C LYS A 348 -15.69 22.62 -9.65
N LEU A 349 -15.49 21.38 -10.14
CA LEU A 349 -16.06 20.19 -9.51
C LEU A 349 -15.48 19.94 -8.13
N LEU A 350 -14.19 20.21 -7.90
CA LEU A 350 -13.59 20.09 -6.57
C LEU A 350 -14.19 21.11 -5.60
N MET A 351 -14.44 22.35 -6.04
CA MET A 351 -15.14 23.36 -5.25
C MET A 351 -16.57 22.94 -4.93
N GLU A 352 -17.30 22.39 -5.90
CA GLU A 352 -18.65 21.84 -5.68
C GLU A 352 -18.62 20.68 -4.69
N TYR A 353 -17.68 19.74 -4.87
CA TYR A 353 -17.47 18.60 -3.97
C TYR A 353 -17.21 19.08 -2.53
N ALA A 354 -16.30 20.03 -2.34
CA ALA A 354 -16.00 20.63 -1.04
C ALA A 354 -17.22 21.31 -0.40
N LYS A 355 -18.08 21.97 -1.19
CA LYS A 355 -19.34 22.57 -0.70
C LYS A 355 -20.37 21.52 -0.29
N THR A 356 -20.48 20.42 -1.04
CA THR A 356 -21.41 19.33 -0.72
C THR A 356 -21.00 18.56 0.54
N PHE A 357 -19.72 18.65 0.91
CA PHE A 357 -19.17 18.08 2.13
C PHE A 357 -19.61 18.89 3.37
N ASN A 358 -20.90 18.82 3.70
CA ASN A 358 -21.47 19.48 4.87
C ASN A 358 -20.93 18.83 6.16
N PRO A 359 -20.24 19.58 7.04
CA PRO A 359 -19.75 19.06 8.33
C PRO A 359 -20.82 18.42 9.20
N ASN A 360 -22.07 18.87 9.05
CA ASN A 360 -23.20 18.43 9.86
C ASN A 360 -23.99 17.30 9.21
N HIS A 361 -23.45 16.62 8.18
CA HIS A 361 -24.15 15.50 7.56
C HIS A 361 -24.22 14.32 8.56
N PRO A 362 -25.42 13.84 8.96
CA PRO A 362 -25.57 12.87 10.05
C PRO A 362 -24.87 11.52 9.81
N GLN A 363 -24.58 11.17 8.55
CA GLN A 363 -23.84 9.95 8.21
C GLN A 363 -22.32 10.08 8.44
N MET A 364 -21.78 11.30 8.52
CA MET A 364 -20.34 11.52 8.68
C MET A 364 -19.88 11.55 10.14
N GLU A 365 -20.73 11.98 11.08
CA GLU A 365 -20.35 12.06 12.51
C GLU A 365 -19.98 10.71 13.13
N LYS A 366 -20.40 9.59 12.52
CA LYS A 366 -20.19 8.25 13.09
C LYS A 366 -18.91 7.56 12.63
N ASN A 367 -18.12 8.13 11.71
CA ASN A 367 -16.95 7.46 11.16
C ASN A 367 -15.68 8.32 11.23
N TYR A 368 -14.85 8.08 12.27
CA TYR A 368 -13.62 8.82 12.55
C TYR A 368 -12.65 8.91 11.34
N ILE A 369 -12.56 7.86 10.53
CA ILE A 369 -11.68 7.82 9.36
C ILE A 369 -12.04 8.92 8.35
N TRP A 370 -13.31 9.31 8.29
CA TRP A 370 -13.80 10.30 7.34
C TRP A 370 -13.44 11.70 7.76
N CYS A 371 -13.39 11.96 9.07
CA CYS A 371 -12.93 13.22 9.62
C CYS A 371 -11.48 13.49 9.20
N TYR A 372 -10.61 12.48 9.28
CA TYR A 372 -9.20 12.62 8.89
C TYR A 372 -9.01 12.98 7.41
N HIS A 373 -9.61 12.21 6.49
CA HIS A 373 -9.48 12.49 5.04
C HIS A 373 -10.13 13.81 4.64
N LYS A 374 -11.17 14.23 5.37
CA LYS A 374 -11.83 15.51 5.18
C LYS A 374 -10.90 16.67 5.54
N GLU A 375 -10.29 16.65 6.72
CA GLU A 375 -9.39 17.71 7.18
C GLU A 375 -8.25 17.93 6.19
N GLU A 376 -7.62 16.83 5.76
CA GLU A 376 -6.59 16.85 4.73
C GLU A 376 -7.07 17.39 3.37
N LEU A 377 -8.28 16.99 2.92
CA LEU A 377 -8.86 17.49 1.69
C LEU A 377 -9.06 19.03 1.77
N PHE A 378 -9.65 19.52 2.86
CA PHE A 378 -9.89 20.94 3.05
C PHE A 378 -8.59 21.74 3.21
N LEU A 379 -7.60 21.20 3.91
CA LEU A 379 -6.28 21.81 4.04
C LEU A 379 -5.69 22.10 2.66
N HIS A 380 -5.58 21.07 1.80
CA HIS A 380 -5.01 21.24 0.47
C HIS A 380 -5.90 22.03 -0.50
N PHE A 381 -7.22 21.93 -0.36
CA PHE A 381 -8.14 22.74 -1.14
C PHE A 381 -8.00 24.22 -0.79
N ASN A 382 -7.95 24.59 0.49
CA ASN A 382 -7.80 25.98 0.91
C ASN A 382 -6.44 26.54 0.48
N SER A 383 -5.34 25.82 0.68
CA SER A 383 -4.02 26.24 0.18
C SER A 383 -4.00 26.40 -1.35
N LEU A 384 -4.73 25.55 -2.08
CA LEU A 384 -4.90 25.71 -3.53
C LEU A 384 -5.65 27.01 -3.88
N ILE A 385 -6.73 27.34 -3.16
CA ILE A 385 -7.49 28.57 -3.39
C ILE A 385 -6.64 29.81 -3.06
N GLU A 386 -5.93 29.82 -1.94
CA GLU A 386 -4.99 30.87 -1.57
C GLU A 386 -3.96 31.09 -2.70
N ILE A 387 -3.34 30.00 -3.18
CA ILE A 387 -2.34 30.09 -4.25
C ILE A 387 -2.92 30.61 -5.56
N LEU A 388 -4.16 30.26 -5.88
CA LEU A 388 -4.77 30.70 -7.12
C LEU A 388 -5.26 32.15 -7.02
N PHE A 389 -5.84 32.58 -5.91
CA PHE A 389 -6.58 33.84 -5.86
C PHE A 389 -5.88 34.98 -5.11
N GLU A 390 -4.80 34.70 -4.38
CA GLU A 390 -4.03 35.71 -3.63
C GLU A 390 -2.72 36.07 -4.36
N GLU A 391 -2.34 37.35 -4.34
CA GLU A 391 -1.18 37.88 -5.08
C GLU A 391 0.18 37.57 -4.40
N SER A 392 0.20 37.04 -3.17
CA SER A 392 1.43 36.83 -2.39
C SER A 392 2.07 35.44 -2.61
N GLN A 393 2.70 35.23 -3.77
CA GLN A 393 3.23 33.92 -4.18
C GLN A 393 4.75 33.75 -4.01
N GLU A 394 5.53 34.83 -3.99
CA GLU A 394 6.97 34.74 -4.22
C GLU A 394 7.73 33.98 -3.11
N ASN A 395 7.21 33.96 -1.88
CA ASN A 395 7.88 33.33 -0.74
C ASN A 395 7.65 31.81 -0.60
N LEU A 396 6.63 31.24 -1.26
CA LEU A 396 6.26 29.83 -1.06
C LEU A 396 7.14 28.83 -1.84
N LYS A 397 7.79 29.28 -2.91
CA LYS A 397 8.68 28.40 -3.70
C LYS A 397 10.00 28.13 -2.99
N ASP A 398 10.50 29.11 -2.26
CA ASP A 398 11.80 29.02 -1.57
C ASP A 398 11.76 28.11 -0.34
N SER A 399 10.59 27.95 0.28
CA SER A 399 10.36 27.02 1.39
C SER A 399 10.07 25.58 0.95
N TRP A 400 10.03 25.30 -0.37
CA TRP A 400 9.72 23.96 -0.86
C TRP A 400 10.91 23.01 -0.74
N HIS A 401 10.87 22.16 0.28
CA HIS A 401 11.81 21.07 0.49
C HIS A 401 11.14 19.72 0.26
N PRO A 402 11.43 19.01 -0.85
CA PRO A 402 10.76 17.75 -1.18
C PRO A 402 10.87 16.66 -0.10
N LYS A 403 11.95 16.69 0.70
CA LYS A 403 12.14 15.74 1.79
C LYS A 403 11.11 15.97 2.90
N ASP A 404 10.93 17.22 3.28
CA ASP A 404 10.02 17.59 4.37
C ASP A 404 8.58 17.32 3.92
N LYS A 405 8.24 17.68 2.68
CA LYS A 405 6.92 17.40 2.09
C LYS A 405 6.60 15.93 1.89
N LEU A 406 7.58 15.11 1.55
CA LEU A 406 7.39 13.66 1.51
C LEU A 406 7.24 13.06 2.92
N SER A 407 7.98 13.59 3.90
CA SER A 407 7.85 13.18 5.30
C SER A 407 6.45 13.50 5.83
N GLU A 408 5.95 14.72 5.57
CA GLU A 408 4.58 15.14 5.90
C GLU A 408 3.54 14.17 5.28
N ASP A 409 3.74 13.71 4.04
CA ASP A 409 2.82 12.76 3.37
C ASP A 409 2.87 11.34 3.93
N LEU A 410 4.02 10.89 4.42
CA LEU A 410 4.22 9.51 4.86
C LEU A 410 3.74 9.23 6.28
N SER A 411 3.24 10.26 6.99
CA SER A 411 3.17 10.37 8.45
C SER A 411 4.56 10.16 9.09
N ASP A 412 4.80 10.67 10.31
CA ASP A 412 6.11 10.58 11.00
C ASP A 412 6.57 9.13 11.32
N GLU A 413 5.93 8.12 10.73
CA GLU A 413 6.20 6.68 10.89
C GLU A 413 7.43 6.20 10.11
N ALA A 414 7.90 6.96 9.11
CA ALA A 414 8.98 6.51 8.22
C ALA A 414 10.33 6.41 8.96
N SER A 415 10.76 5.17 9.23
CA SER A 415 12.07 4.90 9.83
C SER A 415 13.16 4.67 8.78
N TYR A 416 14.35 5.23 9.04
CA TYR A 416 15.48 5.18 8.13
C TYR A 416 16.69 4.46 8.74
N PHE A 417 17.27 3.52 7.99
CA PHE A 417 18.37 2.67 8.44
C PHE A 417 19.63 2.88 7.60
N CYS A 418 20.79 2.59 8.17
CA CYS A 418 22.04 2.47 7.41
C CYS A 418 21.90 1.36 6.34
N SER A 419 22.27 1.66 5.10
CA SER A 419 22.23 0.72 3.97
C SER A 419 23.31 -0.36 4.04
N CYS A 420 24.33 -0.21 4.90
CA CYS A 420 25.35 -1.25 5.07
C CYS A 420 24.71 -2.48 5.75
N PRO A 421 24.72 -3.67 5.09
CA PRO A 421 24.07 -4.88 5.60
C PRO A 421 24.52 -5.30 7.01
N SER A 422 25.80 -5.11 7.32
CA SER A 422 26.39 -5.43 8.63
C SER A 422 26.03 -4.43 9.73
N CYS A 423 25.48 -3.26 9.38
CA CYS A 423 25.18 -2.20 10.34
C CYS A 423 23.68 -2.11 10.64
N ARG A 424 22.86 -1.75 9.62
CA ARG A 424 21.41 -1.51 9.75
C ARG A 424 20.99 -0.66 10.97
N LYS A 425 21.89 0.18 11.49
CA LYS A 425 21.57 1.08 12.61
C LYS A 425 20.53 2.10 12.15
N GLN A 426 19.45 2.23 12.91
CA GLN A 426 18.49 3.32 12.74
C GLN A 426 19.17 4.63 13.13
N CYS A 427 19.03 5.64 12.30
CA CYS A 427 19.56 6.95 12.65
C CYS A 427 18.55 7.67 13.54
N CYS A 428 18.93 7.91 14.80
CA CYS A 428 18.20 8.81 15.68
C CYS A 428 18.58 10.25 15.31
N ASP A 429 17.68 10.94 14.59
CA ASP A 429 17.50 12.37 14.23
C ASP A 429 18.64 13.41 14.24
N LYS A 430 19.78 13.19 14.90
CA LYS A 430 20.88 14.15 15.04
C LYS A 430 22.04 13.90 14.07
N ASP A 431 22.18 12.71 13.50
CA ASP A 431 23.25 12.40 12.54
C ASP A 431 22.76 12.50 11.10
N LYS A 432 23.38 13.37 10.29
CA LYS A 432 23.12 13.40 8.85
C LYS A 432 23.71 12.13 8.23
N PHE A 433 22.86 11.27 7.69
CA PHE A 433 23.33 10.16 6.85
C PHE A 433 24.25 10.67 5.73
N LEU A 434 25.36 9.97 5.52
CA LEU A 434 26.17 10.11 4.31
C LEU A 434 25.47 9.38 3.17
N TYR A 435 25.38 9.99 1.99
CA TYR A 435 24.79 9.34 0.81
C TYR A 435 25.89 8.83 -0.11
N CYS A 436 25.62 7.76 -0.84
CA CYS A 436 26.49 7.35 -1.94
C CYS A 436 26.62 8.49 -2.95
N GLY A 437 27.85 8.92 -3.26
CA GLY A 437 28.09 10.03 -4.18
C GLY A 437 27.63 9.75 -5.62
N ALA A 438 27.57 8.47 -6.01
CA ALA A 438 27.17 8.03 -7.34
C ALA A 438 25.65 7.86 -7.49
N CYS A 439 25.04 6.85 -6.85
CA CYS A 439 23.59 6.61 -7.01
C CYS A 439 22.71 7.52 -6.15
N LYS A 440 23.23 8.07 -5.04
CA LYS A 440 22.48 8.85 -4.05
C LYS A 440 21.28 8.12 -3.42
N LEU A 441 21.16 6.80 -3.65
CA LEU A 441 20.15 5.91 -3.09
C LEU A 441 20.56 5.41 -1.70
N SER A 442 21.70 4.74 -1.61
CA SER A 442 22.18 4.19 -0.34
C SER A 442 22.69 5.28 0.60
N ARG A 443 22.41 5.08 1.89
CA ARG A 443 22.71 5.99 3.00
C ARG A 443 23.49 5.30 4.11
N TYR A 444 24.40 6.01 4.76
CA TYR A 444 25.37 5.43 5.70
C TYR A 444 25.51 6.28 6.95
N CYS A 445 25.52 5.62 8.11
CA CYS A 445 25.77 6.32 9.38
C CYS A 445 27.24 6.73 9.57
N SER A 446 28.16 6.23 8.73
CA SER A 446 29.59 6.56 8.77
C SER A 446 30.28 6.24 7.45
N GLU A 447 31.43 6.87 7.20
CA GLU A 447 32.28 6.53 6.05
C GLU A 447 32.74 5.08 6.08
N LYS A 448 32.92 4.49 7.28
CA LYS A 448 33.28 3.08 7.43
C LYS A 448 32.20 2.18 6.81
N CYS A 449 30.94 2.41 7.16
CA CYS A 449 29.80 1.69 6.58
C CYS A 449 29.70 1.89 5.07
N GLN A 450 29.98 3.10 4.58
CA GLN A 450 30.01 3.37 3.14
C GLN A 450 31.10 2.58 2.42
N LYS A 451 32.35 2.63 2.92
CA LYS A 451 33.49 1.90 2.35
C LYS A 451 33.30 0.39 2.40
N GLU A 452 32.70 -0.12 3.48
CA GLU A 452 32.38 -1.53 3.65
C GLU A 452 31.30 -1.99 2.66
N HIS A 453 30.15 -1.30 2.61
CA HIS A 453 29.08 -1.63 1.67
C HIS A 453 29.55 -1.52 0.21
N TRP A 454 30.38 -0.51 -0.11
CA TRP A 454 31.00 -0.35 -1.42
C TRP A 454 31.80 -1.58 -1.84
N LYS A 455 32.63 -2.13 -0.94
CA LYS A 455 33.43 -3.34 -1.20
C LYS A 455 32.56 -4.60 -1.26
N ASN A 456 31.49 -4.68 -0.45
CA ASN A 456 30.62 -5.84 -0.33
C ASN A 456 29.50 -5.90 -1.39
N GLY A 457 29.73 -5.36 -2.58
CA GLY A 457 28.82 -5.49 -3.72
C GLY A 457 28.05 -4.23 -4.12
N HIS A 458 28.02 -3.16 -3.31
CA HIS A 458 27.38 -1.92 -3.77
C HIS A 458 28.09 -1.32 -4.98
N LYS A 459 29.42 -1.50 -5.14
CA LYS A 459 30.13 -1.03 -6.34
C LYS A 459 29.57 -1.62 -7.64
N SER A 460 29.23 -2.91 -7.65
CA SER A 460 28.72 -3.58 -8.85
C SER A 460 27.31 -3.12 -9.20
N THR A 461 26.45 -2.91 -8.19
CA THR A 461 25.06 -2.47 -8.41
C THR A 461 24.98 -0.96 -8.65
N CYS A 462 25.79 -0.16 -7.99
CA CYS A 462 25.77 1.30 -8.11
C CYS A 462 26.18 1.81 -9.51
N LEU A 463 27.06 1.07 -10.20
CA LEU A 463 27.58 1.46 -11.52
C LEU A 463 26.74 0.90 -12.68
N SER A 464 26.02 -0.21 -12.49
CA SER A 464 25.10 -0.74 -13.51
C SER A 464 24.00 0.26 -13.84
N ASP A 465 23.52 0.98 -12.83
CA ASP A 465 22.39 1.90 -12.96
C ASP A 465 22.72 3.13 -13.84
N HIS A 466 24.00 3.49 -13.96
CA HIS A 466 24.45 4.57 -14.86
C HIS A 466 24.62 4.12 -16.31
N LEU A 467 24.74 2.82 -16.56
CA LEU A 467 24.94 2.27 -17.91
C LEU A 467 23.62 1.80 -18.56
N GLN A 468 22.62 1.43 -17.76
CA GLN A 468 21.34 0.94 -18.25
C GLN A 468 20.50 1.98 -19.00
N GLU A 469 20.80 3.28 -18.93
CA GLU A 469 20.13 4.29 -19.75
C GLU A 469 20.28 4.00 -21.27
N LYS A 470 21.34 3.28 -21.66
CA LYS A 470 21.55 2.84 -23.05
C LYS A 470 20.69 1.63 -23.43
N ASP A 471 20.60 0.63 -22.57
CA ASP A 471 19.82 -0.58 -22.83
C ASP A 471 18.31 -0.31 -22.71
N PHE A 472 17.91 0.64 -21.87
CA PHE A 472 16.52 1.09 -21.82
C PHE A 472 16.09 1.85 -23.08
N LYS A 473 17.02 2.40 -23.88
CA LYS A 473 16.69 3.07 -25.16
C LYS A 473 16.47 2.08 -26.31
N SER A 474 16.96 0.85 -26.20
CA SER A 474 16.68 -0.21 -27.19
C SER A 474 15.32 -0.91 -27.00
N PHE A 475 14.61 -0.59 -25.92
CA PHE A 475 13.21 -1.00 -25.66
C PHE A 475 12.25 0.18 -25.83
#